data_AF-A0AAN9EHD3-F1
#
_entry.id   AF-A0AAN9EHD3-F1
#
_cell.length_a   1.000
_cell.length_b   1.000
_cell.length_c   1.000
_cell.angle_alpha   90.00
_cell.angle_beta   90.00
_cell.angle_gamma   90.00
#
_symmetry.space_group_name_H-M   'P 1'
#
loop_
_entity.id
_entity.type
_entity.pdbx_description
1 polymer ?
#
loop_
_entity_poly.entity_id
_entity_poly.type
_entity_poly.pdbx_seq_one_letter_code
_entity_poly.pdbx_strand_id
1 'polypeptide(L)'
;MSINAVPNQTKIPFLLRPIFHLPLSLPTHFPSSSSSSSSSSNLILKEMGAVLKLLDAILFLFFLLIAMVAPLIDAQTILPLSYFPDFLVELKAKYAQDYGDYLVSDKPHFFVGLVWFELLFQWPLALLNLFAILTSKPWFNTTCLIYGVSVSTSMVAILSELTGSNKASDKLLTMYYPFLGFGVVATLRGLLAHSSKSASSHSKRAALARMKRA
;
A
#
# COMPACT_ATOMS: atom_id res chain seq x y z
N MET A 1 61.08 -23.32 -17.69
CA MET A 1 61.71 -23.25 -19.02
C MET A 1 60.60 -23.37 -20.06
N SER A 2 60.43 -22.33 -20.90
CA SER A 2 59.50 -22.16 -22.05
C SER A 2 58.00 -22.35 -21.80
N ILE A 3 57.13 -21.34 -21.75
CA ILE A 3 56.77 -20.26 -22.71
C ILE A 3 56.18 -20.80 -24.03
N ASN A 4 54.89 -20.52 -24.27
CA ASN A 4 54.26 -19.92 -25.49
C ASN A 4 52.73 -20.10 -25.42
N ALA A 5 51.94 -19.03 -25.18
CA ALA A 5 51.40 -18.05 -26.14
C ALA A 5 50.21 -18.63 -26.96
N VAL A 6 48.93 -18.24 -26.70
CA VAL A 6 48.16 -17.07 -27.25
C VAL A 6 47.78 -17.28 -28.74
N PRO A 7 46.70 -16.72 -29.37
CA PRO A 7 45.40 -16.12 -28.95
C PRO A 7 44.18 -16.70 -29.75
N ASN A 8 42.96 -16.17 -29.56
CA ASN A 8 42.33 -15.22 -30.52
C ASN A 8 40.79 -15.27 -30.55
N GLN A 9 40.19 -14.11 -30.28
CA GLN A 9 38.87 -13.72 -30.77
C GLN A 9 38.80 -13.89 -32.31
N THR A 10 37.63 -14.15 -32.88
CA THR A 10 36.98 -13.21 -33.82
C THR A 10 35.66 -13.75 -34.40
N LYS A 11 34.71 -12.80 -34.51
CA LYS A 11 33.76 -12.59 -35.62
C LYS A 11 32.53 -13.52 -35.79
N ILE A 12 31.41 -12.95 -35.32
CA ILE A 12 30.13 -12.71 -36.05
C ILE A 12 30.12 -13.13 -37.54
N PRO A 13 28.99 -13.71 -38.00
CA PRO A 13 28.33 -13.10 -39.14
C PRO A 13 26.83 -12.84 -38.89
N PHE A 14 26.49 -11.58 -39.15
CA PHE A 14 25.18 -11.02 -39.42
C PHE A 14 24.85 -11.30 -40.88
N LEU A 15 23.71 -11.95 -41.16
CA LEU A 15 22.87 -11.86 -42.38
C LEU A 15 22.18 -13.19 -42.66
N LEU A 16 20.86 -13.24 -42.51
CA LEU A 16 19.95 -13.66 -43.58
C LEU A 16 18.50 -13.47 -43.11
N ARG A 17 17.88 -12.40 -43.61
CA ARG A 17 16.41 -12.30 -43.75
C ARG A 17 15.90 -13.48 -44.57
N PRO A 18 14.62 -13.83 -44.42
CA PRO A 18 13.79 -13.99 -45.61
C PRO A 18 12.60 -13.05 -45.57
N ILE A 19 12.55 -12.22 -46.62
CA ILE A 19 11.35 -11.60 -47.16
C ILE A 19 10.58 -12.72 -47.87
N PHE A 20 9.33 -12.97 -47.48
CA PHE A 20 8.36 -13.58 -48.38
C PHE A 20 7.05 -12.81 -48.33
N HIS A 21 6.56 -12.56 -49.53
CA HIS A 21 5.50 -11.67 -49.95
C HIS A 21 4.09 -12.10 -49.48
N LEU A 22 3.26 -11.10 -49.15
CA LEU A 22 1.78 -11.08 -49.30
C LEU A 22 1.39 -11.45 -50.77
N PRO A 23 0.16 -11.91 -51.12
CA PRO A 23 -1.12 -11.32 -50.68
C PRO A 23 -2.32 -12.29 -50.54
N LEU A 24 -3.33 -11.96 -49.71
CA LEU A 24 -4.75 -12.10 -50.11
C LEU A 24 -5.70 -11.45 -49.09
N SER A 25 -6.47 -10.48 -49.57
CA SER A 25 -7.57 -9.85 -48.85
C SER A 25 -8.87 -10.61 -49.12
N LEU A 26 -9.65 -10.92 -48.09
CA LEU A 26 -11.09 -11.19 -48.21
C LEU A 26 -11.84 -10.55 -47.04
N PRO A 27 -12.88 -9.73 -47.27
CA PRO A 27 -13.65 -9.10 -46.21
C PRO A 27 -14.78 -10.03 -45.76
N THR A 28 -14.66 -10.62 -44.57
CA THR A 28 -15.84 -11.15 -43.86
C THR A 28 -16.38 -10.07 -42.94
N HIS A 29 -17.43 -9.42 -43.42
CA HIS A 29 -18.26 -8.49 -42.66
C HIS A 29 -18.95 -9.26 -41.52
N PHE A 30 -18.38 -9.22 -40.32
CA PHE A 30 -19.07 -9.62 -39.09
C PHE A 30 -19.81 -8.40 -38.53
N PRO A 31 -21.12 -8.48 -38.23
CA PRO A 31 -21.84 -7.37 -37.63
C PRO A 31 -21.31 -7.13 -36.22
N SER A 32 -20.80 -5.91 -36.00
CA SER A 32 -20.34 -5.42 -34.72
C SER A 32 -21.53 -5.15 -33.79
N SER A 33 -21.77 -6.03 -32.83
CA SER A 33 -22.57 -5.76 -31.63
C SER A 33 -21.69 -5.37 -30.44
N SER A 34 -20.67 -4.53 -30.67
CA SER A 34 -19.64 -4.17 -29.68
C SER A 34 -19.66 -2.72 -29.18
N SER A 35 -20.67 -1.92 -29.58
CA SER A 35 -20.76 -0.51 -29.19
C SER A 35 -21.27 -0.30 -27.75
N SER A 36 -22.15 -1.17 -27.23
CA SER A 36 -22.65 -1.07 -25.86
C SER A 36 -21.66 -1.59 -24.81
N SER A 37 -20.94 -2.68 -25.11
CA SER A 37 -19.92 -3.27 -24.22
C SER A 37 -18.70 -2.36 -24.05
N SER A 38 -18.26 -1.71 -25.13
CA SER A 38 -17.08 -0.81 -25.10
C SER A 38 -17.35 0.48 -24.32
N SER A 39 -18.57 1.04 -24.40
CA SER A 39 -18.91 2.27 -23.66
C SER A 39 -19.00 2.01 -22.15
N SER A 40 -19.63 0.90 -21.74
CA SER A 40 -19.72 0.49 -20.34
C SER A 40 -18.36 0.13 -19.74
N SER A 41 -17.49 -0.53 -20.50
CA SER A 41 -16.13 -0.86 -20.02
C SER A 41 -15.22 0.37 -19.89
N ASN A 42 -15.31 1.34 -20.81
CA ASN A 42 -14.58 2.62 -20.67
C ASN A 42 -15.08 3.46 -19.47
N LEU A 43 -16.39 3.45 -19.20
CA LEU A 43 -16.96 4.07 -18.00
C LEU A 43 -16.45 3.41 -16.73
N ILE A 44 -16.50 2.08 -16.63
CA ILE A 44 -16.00 1.34 -15.47
C ILE A 44 -14.51 1.62 -15.22
N LEU A 45 -13.67 1.64 -16.26
CA LEU A 45 -12.24 1.94 -16.12
C LEU A 45 -11.98 3.38 -15.65
N LYS A 46 -12.78 4.35 -16.12
CA LYS A 46 -12.69 5.75 -15.69
C LYS A 46 -13.07 5.93 -14.22
N GLU A 47 -14.17 5.31 -13.80
CA GLU A 47 -14.62 5.30 -12.40
C GLU A 47 -13.59 4.64 -11.48
N MET A 48 -13.05 3.48 -11.88
CA MET A 48 -11.98 2.80 -11.14
C MET A 48 -10.73 3.66 -11.01
N GLY A 49 -10.35 4.40 -12.06
CA GLY A 49 -9.22 5.32 -12.02
C GLY A 49 -9.43 6.51 -11.08
N ALA A 50 -10.64 7.06 -11.00
CA ALA A 50 -10.98 8.15 -10.10
C ALA A 50 -10.97 7.71 -8.64
N VAL A 51 -11.54 6.53 -8.33
CA VAL A 51 -11.53 5.95 -6.98
C VAL A 51 -10.11 5.72 -6.49
N LEU A 52 -9.22 5.16 -7.32
CA LEU A 52 -7.83 4.93 -6.92
C LEU A 52 -7.09 6.23 -6.59
N LYS A 53 -7.32 7.30 -7.35
CA LYS A 53 -6.75 8.62 -7.05
C LYS A 53 -7.28 9.21 -5.75
N LEU A 54 -8.57 9.04 -5.48
CA LEU A 54 -9.17 9.46 -4.22
C LEU A 54 -8.58 8.69 -3.04
N LEU A 55 -8.45 7.36 -3.15
CA LEU A 55 -7.80 6.54 -2.13
C LEU A 55 -6.35 6.96 -1.91
N ASP A 56 -5.59 7.21 -2.99
CA ASP A 56 -4.20 7.66 -2.88
C ASP A 56 -4.10 9.04 -2.20
N ALA A 57 -5.04 9.96 -2.45
CA ALA A 57 -5.10 11.25 -1.77
C ALA A 57 -5.46 11.14 -0.28
N ILE A 58 -6.44 10.30 0.07
CA ILE A 58 -6.82 10.03 1.46
C ILE A 58 -5.64 9.41 2.21
N LEU A 59 -5.01 8.40 1.62
CA LEU A 59 -3.85 7.72 2.21
C LEU A 59 -2.64 8.65 2.33
N PHE A 60 -2.43 9.53 1.35
CA PHE A 60 -1.39 10.55 1.42
C PHE A 60 -1.57 11.45 2.65
N LEU A 61 -2.78 12.00 2.84
CA LEU A 61 -3.08 12.84 4.00
C LEU A 61 -2.93 12.06 5.32
N PHE A 62 -3.37 10.80 5.34
CA PHE A 62 -3.23 9.94 6.50
C PHE A 62 -1.76 9.65 6.84
N PHE A 63 -0.93 9.28 5.86
CA PHE A 63 0.50 9.05 6.10
C PHE A 63 1.22 10.32 6.53
N LEU A 64 0.83 11.48 5.99
CA LEU A 64 1.35 12.78 6.42
C LEU A 64 0.98 13.07 7.89
N LEU A 65 -0.26 12.77 8.28
CA LEU A 65 -0.71 12.91 9.66
C LEU A 65 0.13 12.01 10.58
N ILE A 66 0.29 10.71 10.26
CA ILE A 66 1.07 9.77 11.06
C ILE A 66 2.55 10.17 11.13
N ALA A 67 3.11 10.67 10.03
CA ALA A 67 4.49 11.16 10.00
C ALA A 67 4.76 12.25 11.05
N MET A 68 3.76 13.08 11.34
CA MET A 68 3.82 14.15 12.34
C MET A 68 3.36 13.68 13.72
N VAL A 69 2.20 13.02 13.82
CA VAL A 69 1.56 12.70 15.10
C VAL A 69 2.32 11.62 15.86
N ALA A 70 2.80 10.57 15.18
CA ALA A 70 3.50 9.49 15.87
C ALA A 70 4.72 9.98 16.69
N PRO A 71 5.66 10.76 16.11
CA PRO A 71 6.78 11.27 16.90
C PRO A 71 6.38 12.37 17.87
N LEU A 72 5.32 13.16 17.62
CA LEU A 72 4.97 14.29 18.50
C LEU A 72 4.06 13.88 19.67
N ILE A 73 3.19 12.89 19.51
CA ILE A 73 2.15 12.51 20.46
C ILE A 73 2.38 11.07 20.97
N ASP A 74 2.55 10.10 20.08
CA ASP A 74 2.63 8.69 20.47
C ASP A 74 3.97 8.39 21.15
N ALA A 75 5.07 8.99 20.68
CA ALA A 75 6.38 8.89 21.32
C ALA A 75 6.40 9.34 22.79
N GLN A 76 5.53 10.27 23.19
CA GLN A 76 5.39 10.66 24.61
C GLN A 76 4.89 9.52 25.52
N THR A 77 4.36 8.43 24.95
CA THR A 77 3.97 7.25 25.73
C THR A 77 5.19 6.51 26.25
N ILE A 78 6.28 6.47 25.46
CA ILE A 78 7.46 5.63 25.71
C ILE A 78 8.74 6.43 26.01
N LEU A 79 8.81 7.70 25.60
CA LEU A 79 9.93 8.58 25.85
C LEU A 79 9.67 9.50 27.04
N PRO A 80 10.73 9.98 27.73
CA PRO A 80 10.62 11.01 28.75
C PRO A 80 9.92 12.27 28.22
N LEU A 81 8.98 12.80 29.01
CA LEU A 81 8.21 13.99 28.62
C LEU A 81 9.06 15.25 28.46
N SER A 82 10.26 15.28 29.06
CA SER A 82 11.22 16.40 28.95
C SER A 82 11.77 16.62 27.55
N TYR A 83 11.59 15.67 26.62
CA TYR A 83 11.95 15.84 25.21
C TYR A 83 10.89 16.56 24.38
N PHE A 84 9.71 16.82 24.97
CA PHE A 84 8.57 17.40 24.27
C PHE A 84 8.25 18.78 24.83
N PRO A 85 7.80 19.72 23.99
CA PRO A 85 7.30 20.99 24.48
C PRO A 85 6.03 20.80 25.31
N ASP A 86 5.90 21.60 26.37
CA ASP A 86 4.80 21.49 27.34
C ASP A 86 3.42 21.50 26.69
N PHE A 87 3.22 22.32 25.66
CA PHE A 87 1.96 22.37 24.89
C PHE A 87 1.53 21.00 24.35
N LEU A 88 2.47 20.17 23.84
CA LEU A 88 2.15 18.84 23.30
C LEU A 88 1.83 17.84 24.41
N VAL A 89 2.49 17.98 25.55
CA VAL A 89 2.24 17.16 26.74
C VAL A 89 0.86 17.49 27.32
N GLU A 90 0.54 18.76 27.46
CA GLU A 90 -0.76 19.24 27.90
C GLU A 90 -1.88 18.84 26.93
N LEU A 91 -1.63 18.93 25.62
CA LEU A 91 -2.60 18.50 24.60
C LEU A 91 -2.95 17.02 24.76
N LYS A 92 -1.94 16.16 24.93
CA LYS A 92 -2.13 14.73 25.15
C LYS A 92 -2.86 14.44 26.46
N ALA A 93 -2.49 15.13 27.53
CA ALA A 93 -3.15 14.98 28.83
C ALA A 93 -4.63 15.40 28.79
N LYS A 94 -4.93 16.54 28.14
CA LYS A 94 -6.31 16.99 27.94
C LYS A 94 -7.11 16.00 27.09
N TYR A 95 -6.54 15.49 26.00
CA TYR A 95 -7.18 14.44 25.20
C TYR A 95 -7.53 13.22 26.08
N ALA A 96 -6.57 12.73 26.87
CA ALA A 96 -6.79 11.57 27.72
C ALA A 96 -7.91 11.80 28.75
N GLN A 97 -7.99 13.01 29.30
CA GLN A 97 -9.06 13.41 30.22
C GLN A 97 -10.42 13.55 29.53
N ASP A 98 -10.49 14.27 28.41
CA ASP A 98 -11.74 14.60 27.70
C ASP A 98 -12.42 13.35 27.14
N TYR A 99 -11.63 12.38 26.69
CA TYR A 99 -12.12 11.13 26.10
C TYR A 99 -12.15 9.97 27.11
N GLY A 100 -11.60 10.15 28.32
CA GLY A 100 -11.44 9.07 29.29
C GLY A 100 -10.57 7.94 28.74
N ASP A 101 -9.54 8.28 27.97
CA ASP A 101 -8.66 7.31 27.32
C ASP A 101 -7.69 6.72 28.34
N TYR A 102 -8.10 5.60 28.94
CA TYR A 102 -7.28 4.89 29.92
C TYR A 102 -6.04 4.22 29.28
N LEU A 103 -6.03 3.96 27.96
CA LEU A 103 -4.84 3.43 27.29
C LEU A 103 -3.70 4.46 27.32
N VAL A 104 -4.05 5.73 27.13
CA VAL A 104 -3.10 6.84 27.20
C VAL A 104 -2.76 7.21 28.64
N SER A 105 -3.74 7.14 29.55
CA SER A 105 -3.56 7.51 30.96
C SER A 105 -2.79 6.45 31.76
N ASP A 106 -3.26 5.20 31.73
CA ASP A 106 -2.72 4.10 32.54
C ASP A 106 -1.55 3.38 31.86
N LYS A 107 -1.42 3.54 30.53
CA LYS A 107 -0.34 2.97 29.70
C LYS A 107 -0.14 1.46 29.95
N PRO A 108 -1.15 0.61 29.71
CA PRO A 108 -1.02 -0.83 29.88
C PRO A 108 0.09 -1.38 28.97
N HIS A 109 0.79 -2.42 29.41
CA HIS A 109 1.99 -2.93 28.74
C HIS A 109 1.78 -3.32 27.27
N PHE A 110 0.61 -3.87 26.92
CA PHE A 110 0.30 -4.20 25.52
C PHE A 110 0.23 -2.94 24.64
N PHE A 111 -0.37 -1.86 25.14
CA PHE A 111 -0.51 -0.59 24.44
C PHE A 111 0.86 0.08 24.27
N VAL A 112 1.68 0.08 25.31
CA VAL A 112 3.09 0.52 25.24
C VAL A 112 3.86 -0.28 24.17
N GLY A 113 3.65 -1.59 24.10
CA GLY A 113 4.22 -2.44 23.05
C GLY A 113 3.74 -2.08 21.65
N LEU A 114 2.45 -1.77 21.49
CA LEU A 114 1.89 -1.29 20.22
C LEU A 114 2.47 0.06 19.81
N VAL A 115 2.70 0.99 20.73
CA VAL A 115 3.35 2.28 20.44
C VAL A 115 4.81 2.08 20.02
N TRP A 116 5.54 1.16 20.65
CA TRP A 116 6.88 0.78 20.18
C TRP A 116 6.84 0.25 18.74
N PHE A 117 5.89 -0.65 18.46
CA PHE A 117 5.70 -1.18 17.11
C PHE A 117 5.31 -0.09 16.11
N GLU A 118 4.47 0.86 16.51
CA GLU A 118 4.09 2.01 15.70
C GLU A 118 5.32 2.84 15.35
N LEU A 119 6.14 3.21 16.33
CA LEU A 119 7.29 4.08 16.12
C LEU A 119 8.44 3.41 15.38
N LEU A 120 8.71 2.13 15.63
CA LEU A 120 9.83 1.41 15.02
C LEU A 120 9.50 0.81 13.66
N PHE A 121 8.24 0.47 13.41
CA PHE A 121 7.83 -0.23 12.19
C PHE A 121 6.83 0.58 11.35
N GLN A 122 5.71 1.00 11.94
CA GLN A 122 4.65 1.65 11.17
C GLN A 122 5.06 3.05 10.72
N TRP A 123 5.72 3.84 11.56
CA TRP A 123 6.14 5.20 11.25
C TRP A 123 7.19 5.27 10.12
N PRO A 124 8.29 4.49 10.12
CA PRO A 124 9.19 4.43 8.96
C PRO A 124 8.47 3.98 7.69
N LEU A 125 7.54 3.03 7.81
CA LEU A 125 6.76 2.53 6.68
C LEU A 125 5.75 3.58 6.16
N ALA A 126 5.20 4.42 7.03
CA ALA A 126 4.36 5.56 6.66
C ALA A 126 5.17 6.59 5.85
N LEU A 127 6.38 6.93 6.30
CA LEU A 127 7.29 7.82 5.56
C LEU A 127 7.66 7.26 4.18
N LEU A 128 7.96 5.95 4.11
CA LEU A 128 8.23 5.25 2.85
C LEU A 128 7.02 5.31 1.91
N ASN A 129 5.80 5.09 2.43
CA ASN A 129 4.58 5.18 1.65
C ASN A 129 4.30 6.61 1.18
N LEU A 130 4.50 7.61 2.03
CA LEU A 130 4.36 9.04 1.68
C LEU A 130 5.29 9.41 0.52
N PHE A 131 6.57 9.02 0.62
CA PHE A 131 7.55 9.21 -0.45
C PHE A 131 7.17 8.46 -1.73
N ALA A 132 6.68 7.23 -1.61
CA ALA A 132 6.29 6.40 -2.73
C ALA A 132 5.10 6.98 -3.50
N ILE A 133 4.13 7.61 -2.81
CA ILE A 133 3.04 8.34 -3.45
C ILE A 133 3.58 9.56 -4.20
N LEU A 134 4.40 10.39 -3.55
CA LEU A 134 4.97 11.60 -4.15
C LEU A 134 5.82 11.31 -5.39
N THR A 135 6.55 10.21 -5.38
CA THR A 135 7.47 9.83 -6.47
C THR A 135 6.92 8.70 -7.35
N SER A 136 5.63 8.35 -7.18
CA SER A 136 4.91 7.33 -7.96
C SER A 136 5.67 6.00 -8.09
N LYS A 137 6.21 5.48 -6.97
CA LYS A 137 7.03 4.27 -6.98
C LYS A 137 6.19 3.00 -7.09
N PRO A 138 6.66 1.99 -7.84
CA PRO A 138 5.89 0.77 -8.08
C PRO A 138 5.74 -0.12 -6.83
N TRP A 139 6.61 0.02 -5.84
CA TRP A 139 6.56 -0.75 -4.58
C TRP A 139 5.53 -0.21 -3.58
N PHE A 140 4.93 0.97 -3.83
CA PHE A 140 3.92 1.58 -2.97
C PHE A 140 2.82 0.59 -2.58
N ASN A 141 2.32 -0.20 -3.53
CA ASN A 141 1.21 -1.10 -3.25
C ASN A 141 1.56 -2.18 -2.22
N THR A 142 2.79 -2.70 -2.27
CA THR A 142 3.26 -3.72 -1.33
C THR A 142 3.49 -3.12 0.05
N THR A 143 4.16 -1.97 0.12
CA THR A 143 4.41 -1.29 1.41
C THR A 143 3.14 -0.75 2.04
N CYS A 144 2.18 -0.29 1.25
CA CYS A 144 0.85 0.14 1.68
C CYS A 144 0.02 -1.04 2.21
N LEU A 145 0.11 -2.21 1.56
CA LEU A 145 -0.53 -3.44 2.05
C LEU A 145 0.02 -3.86 3.43
N ILE A 146 1.35 -3.94 3.55
CA ILE A 146 2.02 -4.30 4.81
C ILE A 146 1.62 -3.33 5.92
N TYR A 147 1.65 -2.03 5.62
CA TYR A 147 1.23 -1.00 6.56
C TYR A 147 -0.24 -1.17 6.97
N GLY A 148 -1.14 -1.27 6.00
CA GLY A 148 -2.58 -1.38 6.24
C GLY A 148 -2.95 -2.58 7.11
N VAL A 149 -2.35 -3.76 6.84
CA VAL A 149 -2.56 -4.95 7.65
C VAL A 149 -2.05 -4.73 9.06
N SER A 150 -0.85 -4.16 9.22
CA SER A 150 -0.27 -3.92 10.54
C SER A 150 -1.13 -2.98 11.39
N VAL A 151 -1.62 -1.86 10.82
CA VAL A 151 -2.48 -0.91 11.51
C VAL A 151 -3.83 -1.55 11.84
N SER A 152 -4.41 -2.31 10.92
CA SER A 152 -5.68 -2.99 11.16
C SER A 152 -5.56 -3.98 12.32
N THR A 153 -4.48 -4.76 12.37
CA THR A 153 -4.23 -5.71 13.47
C THR A 153 -4.06 -4.99 14.81
N SER A 154 -3.26 -3.92 14.87
CA SER A 154 -3.09 -3.12 16.10
C SER A 154 -4.41 -2.51 16.56
N MET A 155 -5.21 -1.97 15.63
CA MET A 155 -6.50 -1.37 15.93
C MET A 155 -7.53 -2.39 16.39
N VAL A 156 -7.54 -3.60 15.82
CA VAL A 156 -8.39 -4.70 16.31
C VAL A 156 -8.00 -5.09 17.73
N ALA A 157 -6.70 -5.19 18.04
CA ALA A 157 -6.24 -5.47 19.40
C ALA A 157 -6.72 -4.39 20.39
N ILE A 158 -6.53 -3.12 20.04
CA ILE A 158 -6.99 -1.98 20.85
C ILE A 158 -8.51 -2.01 21.05
N LEU A 159 -9.28 -2.11 19.97
CA LEU A 159 -10.74 -2.12 20.03
C LEU A 159 -11.29 -3.33 20.80
N SER A 160 -10.62 -4.48 20.71
CA SER A 160 -10.99 -5.68 21.46
C SER A 160 -10.81 -5.48 22.96
N GLU A 161 -9.71 -4.83 23.38
CA GLU A 161 -9.47 -4.49 24.78
C GLU A 161 -10.42 -3.39 25.27
N LEU A 162 -10.67 -2.36 24.47
CA LEU A 162 -11.62 -1.29 24.81
C LEU A 162 -13.03 -1.85 25.02
N THR A 163 -13.48 -2.74 24.14
CA THR A 163 -14.81 -3.36 24.24
C THR A 163 -14.88 -4.41 25.35
N GLY A 164 -13.82 -5.21 25.53
CA GLY A 164 -13.75 -6.28 26.52
C GLY A 164 -13.58 -5.80 27.96
N SER A 165 -12.88 -4.68 28.16
CA SER A 165 -12.66 -4.08 29.49
C SER A 165 -13.90 -3.41 30.08
N ASN A 166 -14.92 -3.12 29.26
CA ASN A 166 -16.13 -2.35 29.63
C ASN A 166 -15.85 -0.93 30.17
N LYS A 167 -14.61 -0.44 30.03
CA LYS A 167 -14.19 0.90 30.46
C LYS A 167 -14.33 1.95 29.35
N ALA A 168 -14.49 1.52 28.10
CA ALA A 168 -14.52 2.41 26.95
C ALA A 168 -15.89 3.09 26.78
N SER A 169 -15.87 4.42 26.66
CA SER A 169 -17.04 5.20 26.27
C SER A 169 -17.30 5.08 24.75
N ASP A 170 -18.55 5.24 24.31
CA ASP A 170 -18.92 5.32 22.89
C ASP A 170 -18.13 6.40 22.15
N LYS A 171 -17.83 7.52 22.82
CA LYS A 171 -16.99 8.60 22.25
C LYS A 171 -15.57 8.12 21.96
N LEU A 172 -14.98 7.35 22.87
CA LEU A 172 -13.64 6.81 22.72
C LEU A 172 -13.61 5.80 21.57
N LEU A 173 -14.57 4.87 21.52
CA LEU A 173 -14.67 3.91 20.42
C LEU A 173 -14.82 4.61 19.05
N THR A 174 -15.67 5.63 18.99
CA THR A 174 -15.87 6.44 17.77
C THR A 174 -14.58 7.14 17.32
N MET A 175 -13.66 7.45 18.24
CA MET A 175 -12.34 8.01 17.91
C MET A 175 -11.39 6.98 17.29
N TYR A 176 -11.43 5.72 17.74
CA TYR A 176 -10.53 4.66 17.24
C TYR A 176 -11.00 4.01 15.93
N TYR A 177 -12.31 3.92 15.68
CA TYR A 177 -12.85 3.32 14.44
C TYR A 177 -12.34 3.94 13.13
N PRO A 178 -12.18 5.27 12.99
CA PRO A 178 -11.60 5.88 11.80
C PRO A 178 -10.20 5.36 11.48
N PHE A 179 -9.34 5.14 12.49
CA PHE A 179 -8.00 4.60 12.30
C PHE A 179 -8.03 3.15 11.78
N LEU A 180 -8.94 2.33 12.31
CA LEU A 180 -9.21 1.01 11.74
C LEU A 180 -9.65 1.13 10.28
N GLY A 181 -10.56 2.05 9.98
CA GLY A 181 -11.02 2.34 8.62
C GLY A 181 -9.87 2.68 7.67
N PHE A 182 -8.95 3.56 8.08
CA PHE A 182 -7.76 3.89 7.28
C PHE A 182 -6.84 2.68 7.08
N GLY A 183 -6.65 1.83 8.09
CA GLY A 183 -5.91 0.57 7.97
C GLY A 183 -6.52 -0.38 6.92
N VAL A 184 -7.85 -0.52 6.95
CA VAL A 184 -8.59 -1.33 5.97
C VAL A 184 -8.49 -0.73 4.57
N VAL A 185 -8.63 0.58 4.43
CA VAL A 185 -8.48 1.28 3.14
C VAL A 185 -7.08 1.08 2.57
N ALA A 186 -6.02 1.19 3.38
CA ALA A 186 -4.64 0.94 2.96
C ALA A 186 -4.45 -0.52 2.51
N THR A 187 -5.02 -1.48 3.24
CA THR A 187 -5.00 -2.91 2.89
C THR A 187 -5.66 -3.15 1.54
N LEU A 188 -6.87 -2.65 1.34
CA LEU A 188 -7.61 -2.78 0.09
C LEU A 188 -6.84 -2.14 -1.08
N ARG A 189 -6.29 -0.94 -0.87
CA ARG A 189 -5.51 -0.24 -1.90
C ARG A 189 -4.28 -1.03 -2.34
N GLY A 190 -3.59 -1.67 -1.40
CA GLY A 190 -2.44 -2.53 -1.68
C GLY A 190 -2.80 -3.84 -2.40
N LEU A 191 -3.96 -4.42 -2.10
CA LEU A 191 -4.47 -5.64 -2.76
C LEU A 191 -4.93 -5.42 -4.20
N LEU A 192 -5.59 -4.30 -4.49
CA LEU A 192 -6.14 -4.00 -5.83
C LEU A 192 -5.06 -4.01 -6.93
N ALA A 193 -3.83 -3.61 -6.61
CA ALA A 193 -2.71 -3.66 -7.54
C ALA A 193 -2.12 -5.07 -7.74
N HIS A 194 -2.13 -5.92 -6.70
CA HIS A 194 -1.66 -7.30 -6.80
C HIS A 194 -2.60 -8.16 -7.66
N SER A 195 -3.92 -7.94 -7.53
CA SER A 195 -4.92 -8.61 -8.36
C SER A 195 -4.68 -8.35 -9.86
N SER A 196 -4.43 -7.09 -10.22
CA SER A 196 -4.16 -6.66 -11.61
C SER A 196 -2.84 -7.23 -12.17
N LYS A 197 -1.79 -7.31 -11.34
CA LYS A 197 -0.49 -7.89 -11.74
C LYS A 197 -0.56 -9.42 -11.88
N SER A 198 -1.30 -10.09 -11.01
CA SER A 198 -1.52 -11.54 -11.08
C SER A 198 -2.28 -11.94 -12.34
N ALA A 199 -3.40 -11.27 -12.64
CA ALA A 199 -4.23 -11.54 -13.82
C ALA A 199 -3.44 -11.36 -15.14
N SER A 200 -2.64 -10.31 -15.25
CA SER A 200 -1.82 -10.05 -16.44
C SER A 200 -0.67 -11.06 -16.60
N SER A 201 -0.06 -11.51 -15.50
CA SER A 201 0.99 -12.54 -15.54
C SER A 201 0.44 -13.93 -15.94
N HIS A 202 -0.76 -14.26 -15.49
CA HIS A 202 -1.44 -15.53 -15.82
C HIS A 202 -1.81 -15.58 -17.31
N SER A 203 -2.33 -14.47 -17.85
CA SER A 203 -2.62 -14.32 -19.28
C SER A 203 -1.37 -14.46 -20.16
N LYS A 204 -0.26 -13.80 -19.79
CA LYS A 204 1.02 -13.93 -20.50
C LYS A 204 1.59 -15.36 -20.47
N ARG A 205 1.52 -16.04 -19.32
CA ARG A 205 1.97 -17.43 -19.18
C ARG A 205 1.08 -18.39 -20.00
N ALA A 206 -0.23 -18.17 -20.03
CA ALA A 206 -1.16 -18.93 -20.86
C ALA A 206 -0.93 -18.72 -22.36
N ALA A 207 -0.64 -17.49 -22.79
CA ALA A 207 -0.31 -17.17 -24.18
C ALA A 207 1.02 -17.83 -24.61
N LEU A 208 2.07 -17.75 -23.78
CA LEU A 208 3.35 -18.41 -24.05
C LEU A 208 3.24 -19.94 -24.07
N ALA A 209 2.38 -20.54 -23.24
CA ALA A 209 2.12 -21.97 -23.26
C ALA A 209 1.39 -22.43 -24.54
N ARG A 210 0.53 -21.58 -25.11
CA ARG A 210 -0.12 -21.85 -26.41
C ARG A 210 0.84 -21.76 -27.59
N MET A 211 1.78 -20.80 -27.57
CA MET A 211 2.77 -20.65 -28.64
C MET A 211 3.81 -21.79 -28.69
N LYS A 212 4.02 -22.51 -27.59
CA LYS A 212 4.91 -23.69 -27.56
C LYS A 212 4.25 -24.99 -28.04
N ARG A 213 2.95 -24.96 -28.37
CA ARG A 213 2.18 -26.14 -28.81
C ARG A 213 1.78 -26.09 -30.29
N ALA A 214 2.22 -25.07 -31.02
CA ALA A 214 2.08 -24.93 -32.47
C ALA A 214 3.46 -25.01 -33.12
#